data_AF-A0A3A3G8N9-F1
#
_entry.id   AF-A0A3A3G8N9-F1
#
_cell.length_a   1.000
_cell.length_b   1.000
_cell.length_c   1.000
_cell.angle_alpha   90.00
_cell.angle_beta   90.00
_cell.angle_gamma   90.00
#
_symmetry.space_group_name_H-M   'P 1'
#
loop_
_entity.id
_entity.type
_entity.pdbx_description
1 polymer ?
#
loop_
_entity_poly.entity_id
_entity_poly.type
_entity_poly.pdbx_seq_one_letter_code
_entity_poly.pdbx_strand_id
1 'polypeptide(L)'
;MVTPDGGRTAIAEEFRLIKRPLIDKAFDRASGVASNHANLIMVTSSLPGEGKSFCAVNLAISIAMEMDHTVLLVDADVARPSVPHFLGLKNDTGLMDVLLDDKLDLADVMLRTNIDSLSFLPAGKSHRHATELLASQSMSRLLDEIAKRYPDRIVIFDSPPVLLTTESRVLASQMGQIVMVVEAEKTTQHAVKAVLRQLGASTNISLLYNKSRGFSGEEYYGRYYN
;
A
#
# COMPACT_ATOMS: atom_id res chain seq x y z
N MET A 1 5.44 -1.10 15.66
CA MET A 1 5.88 -0.93 14.26
C MET A 1 6.91 -2.01 13.99
N VAL A 2 6.89 -2.62 12.82
CA VAL A 2 7.89 -3.57 12.33
C VAL A 2 9.21 -2.81 12.18
N THR A 3 10.28 -3.37 12.72
CA THR A 3 11.63 -2.80 12.62
C THR A 3 12.57 -3.87 12.06
N PRO A 4 13.50 -3.52 11.16
CA PRO A 4 14.51 -4.45 10.61
C PRO A 4 15.27 -5.24 11.68
N ASP A 5 15.71 -4.55 12.72
CA ASP A 5 16.64 -5.09 13.73
C ASP A 5 15.95 -5.54 15.03
N GLY A 6 14.63 -5.34 15.18
CA GLY A 6 13.91 -5.45 16.45
C GLY A 6 13.47 -6.84 16.89
N GLY A 7 13.98 -7.91 16.28
CA GLY A 7 13.60 -9.29 16.63
C GLY A 7 12.14 -9.66 16.32
N ARG A 8 11.69 -10.82 16.82
CA ARG A 8 10.30 -11.31 16.66
C ARG A 8 9.34 -10.54 17.56
N THR A 9 8.67 -9.52 17.01
CA THR A 9 7.54 -8.85 17.68
C THR A 9 6.22 -9.45 17.20
N ALA A 10 5.18 -9.45 18.05
CA ALA A 10 3.85 -9.93 17.65
C ALA A 10 3.35 -9.24 16.37
N ILE A 11 3.52 -7.92 16.27
CA ILE A 11 3.18 -7.14 15.07
C ILE A 11 3.95 -7.64 13.84
N ALA A 12 5.25 -7.95 13.97
CA ALA A 12 6.03 -8.47 12.85
C ALA A 12 5.54 -9.84 12.37
N GLU A 13 5.15 -10.74 13.28
CA GLU A 13 4.57 -12.03 12.90
C GLU A 13 3.21 -11.87 12.21
N GLU A 14 2.35 -10.98 12.69
CA GLU A 14 1.06 -10.67 12.04
C GLU A 14 1.27 -10.15 10.60
N PHE A 15 2.20 -9.22 10.39
CA PHE A 15 2.51 -8.74 9.03
C PHE A 15 3.21 -9.79 8.16
N ARG A 16 3.82 -10.84 8.73
CA ARG A 16 4.32 -11.99 7.96
C ARG A 16 3.17 -12.87 7.47
N LEU A 17 2.14 -13.06 8.28
CA LEU A 17 0.93 -13.78 7.86
C LEU A 17 0.18 -13.00 6.78
N ILE A 18 0.02 -11.68 6.96
CA ILE A 18 -0.69 -10.80 6.02
C ILE A 18 0.00 -10.75 4.65
N LYS A 19 1.34 -10.70 4.60
CA LYS A 19 2.04 -10.49 3.32
C LYS A 19 2.02 -11.71 2.39
N ARG A 20 1.99 -12.93 2.91
CA ARG A 20 2.12 -14.16 2.10
C ARG A 20 1.10 -14.25 0.97
N PRO A 21 -0.22 -14.16 1.22
CA PRO A 21 -1.20 -14.22 0.13
C PRO A 21 -1.10 -13.06 -0.85
N LEU A 22 -0.51 -11.92 -0.45
CA LEU A 22 -0.32 -10.77 -1.34
C LEU A 22 0.87 -10.98 -2.29
N ILE A 23 1.97 -11.53 -1.77
CA ILE A 23 3.15 -11.93 -2.56
C ILE A 23 2.76 -13.02 -3.55
N ASP A 24 2.05 -14.06 -3.07
CA ASP A 24 1.62 -15.17 -3.93
C ASP A 24 0.79 -14.64 -5.10
N LYS A 25 -0.23 -13.82 -4.84
CA LYS A 25 -1.04 -13.20 -5.91
C LYS A 25 -0.24 -12.26 -6.83
N ALA A 26 0.80 -11.59 -6.32
CA ALA A 26 1.61 -10.68 -7.13
C ALA A 26 2.45 -11.42 -8.18
N PHE A 27 2.86 -12.66 -7.90
CA PHE A 27 3.76 -13.44 -8.76
C PHE A 27 3.19 -14.77 -9.27
N ASP A 28 1.99 -15.16 -8.84
CA ASP A 28 1.32 -16.37 -9.32
C ASP A 28 0.86 -16.21 -10.77
N ARG A 29 1.72 -16.65 -11.68
CA ARG A 29 1.47 -16.73 -13.12
C ARG A 29 0.61 -17.94 -13.51
N ALA A 30 0.37 -18.89 -12.61
CA ALA A 30 -0.31 -20.16 -12.90
C ALA A 30 -1.85 -20.04 -12.83
N SER A 31 -2.37 -18.99 -12.20
CA SER A 31 -3.81 -18.79 -11.98
C SER A 31 -4.64 -18.49 -13.24
N GLY A 32 -4.03 -18.35 -14.43
CA GLY A 32 -4.73 -18.19 -15.72
C GLY A 32 -5.53 -16.88 -15.87
N VAL A 33 -5.69 -16.12 -14.78
CA VAL A 33 -6.26 -14.78 -14.73
C VAL A 33 -5.10 -13.84 -14.44
N ALA A 34 -4.32 -13.52 -15.48
CA ALA A 34 -3.31 -12.48 -15.37
C ALA A 34 -4.02 -11.14 -15.12
N SER A 35 -4.15 -10.76 -13.85
CA SER A 35 -4.46 -9.39 -13.48
C SER A 35 -3.30 -8.56 -14.01
N ASN A 36 -3.58 -7.66 -14.96
CA ASN A 36 -2.66 -6.56 -15.20
C ASN A 36 -2.35 -5.92 -13.83
N HIS A 37 -1.07 -5.63 -13.58
CA HIS A 37 -0.64 -4.97 -12.35
C HIS A 37 -0.83 -5.75 -11.03
N ALA A 38 -0.77 -7.09 -11.05
CA ALA A 38 -0.88 -7.91 -9.84
C ALA A 38 0.12 -7.51 -8.72
N ASN A 39 1.29 -6.99 -9.07
CA ASN A 39 2.29 -6.49 -8.12
C ASN A 39 2.04 -5.05 -7.62
N LEU A 40 1.01 -4.36 -8.11
CA LEU A 40 0.57 -3.07 -7.60
C LEU A 40 -0.55 -3.29 -6.56
N ILE A 41 -0.23 -2.96 -5.31
CA ILE A 41 -1.08 -3.18 -4.14
C ILE A 41 -1.49 -1.84 -3.56
N MET A 42 -2.77 -1.52 -3.59
CA MET A 42 -3.30 -0.34 -2.92
C MET A 42 -3.70 -0.67 -1.49
N VAL A 43 -3.24 0.12 -0.53
CA VAL A 43 -3.70 0.10 0.85
C VAL A 43 -4.61 1.29 1.08
N THR A 44 -5.84 1.02 1.51
CA THR A 44 -6.87 2.04 1.69
C THR A 44 -7.74 1.73 2.90
N SER A 45 -8.70 2.60 3.17
CA SER A 45 -9.66 2.43 4.25
C SER A 45 -10.99 3.09 3.90
N SER A 46 -12.01 2.94 4.74
CA SER A 46 -13.30 3.58 4.55
C SER A 46 -13.29 5.06 4.95
N LEU A 47 -12.61 5.39 6.05
CA LEU A 47 -12.58 6.70 6.70
C LEU A 47 -11.16 7.03 7.23
N PRO A 48 -10.87 8.31 7.51
CA PRO A 48 -9.59 8.72 8.09
C PRO A 48 -9.33 8.09 9.46
N GLY A 49 -8.06 7.85 9.77
CA GLY A 49 -7.63 7.40 11.08
C GLY A 49 -7.76 5.90 11.34
N GLU A 50 -8.23 5.11 10.37
CA GLU A 50 -8.34 3.65 10.50
C GLU A 50 -6.97 2.94 10.49
N GLY A 51 -5.90 3.67 10.15
CA GLY A 51 -4.52 3.20 10.23
C GLY A 51 -3.93 2.67 8.93
N LYS A 52 -4.52 3.01 7.78
CA LYS A 52 -4.02 2.67 6.44
C LYS A 52 -2.51 2.91 6.23
N SER A 53 -2.02 4.09 6.59
CA SER A 53 -0.62 4.49 6.39
C SER A 53 0.33 3.68 7.27
N PHE A 54 -0.08 3.39 8.52
CA PHE A 54 0.63 2.47 9.39
C PHE A 54 0.69 1.07 8.75
N CYS A 55 -0.45 0.53 8.29
CA CYS A 55 -0.49 -0.78 7.65
C CYS A 55 0.36 -0.83 6.38
N ALA A 56 0.32 0.21 5.53
CA ALA A 56 1.08 0.31 4.29
C ALA A 56 2.60 0.28 4.55
N VAL A 57 3.08 1.11 5.49
CA VAL A 57 4.51 1.16 5.87
C VAL A 57 4.97 -0.18 6.45
N ASN A 58 4.21 -0.77 7.39
CA ASN A 58 4.61 -2.02 8.03
C ASN A 58 4.54 -3.21 7.06
N LEU A 59 3.59 -3.21 6.13
CA LEU A 59 3.52 -4.20 5.06
C LEU A 59 4.73 -4.06 4.12
N ALA A 60 5.09 -2.84 3.74
CA ALA A 60 6.26 -2.56 2.90
C ALA A 60 7.56 -3.05 3.54
N ILE A 61 7.77 -2.72 4.81
CA ILE A 61 8.93 -3.20 5.59
C ILE A 61 8.92 -4.73 5.67
N SER A 62 7.77 -5.34 5.97
CA SER A 62 7.65 -6.80 6.09
C SER A 62 7.97 -7.50 4.76
N ILE A 63 7.51 -6.97 3.62
CA ILE A 63 7.83 -7.55 2.30
C ILE A 63 9.30 -7.32 1.92
N ALA A 64 9.85 -6.14 2.23
CA ALA A 64 11.25 -5.81 1.98
C ALA A 64 12.23 -6.72 2.76
N MET A 65 11.79 -7.33 3.86
CA MET A 65 12.58 -8.34 4.58
C MET A 65 12.67 -9.71 3.87
N GLU A 66 11.89 -9.95 2.81
CA GLU A 66 12.04 -11.15 1.99
C GLU A 66 13.34 -11.07 1.16
N MET A 67 13.95 -12.22 0.88
CA MET A 67 15.23 -12.25 0.15
C MET A 67 15.08 -11.94 -1.34
N ASP A 68 13.94 -12.30 -1.93
CA ASP A 68 13.75 -12.33 -3.38
C ASP A 68 12.88 -11.17 -3.91
N HIS A 69 12.57 -10.17 -3.08
CA HIS A 69 11.66 -9.09 -3.43
C HIS A 69 12.19 -7.71 -3.08
N THR A 70 12.00 -6.77 -4.00
CA THR A 70 12.17 -5.34 -3.74
C THR A 70 10.82 -4.66 -3.59
N VAL A 71 10.77 -3.57 -2.83
CA VAL A 71 9.55 -2.84 -2.54
C VAL A 71 9.70 -1.36 -2.90
N LEU A 72 8.68 -0.84 -3.58
CA LEU A 72 8.45 0.60 -3.71
C LEU A 72 7.19 0.98 -2.93
N LEU A 73 7.36 1.76 -1.87
CA LEU A 73 6.24 2.39 -1.16
C LEU A 73 5.93 3.74 -1.81
N VAL A 74 4.69 3.96 -2.21
CA VAL A 74 4.22 5.20 -2.84
C VAL A 74 3.23 5.88 -1.89
N ASP A 75 3.45 7.15 -1.57
CA ASP A 75 2.41 7.98 -0.93
C ASP A 75 1.49 8.53 -2.02
N ALA A 76 0.33 7.91 -2.20
CA ALA A 76 -0.70 8.31 -3.15
C ALA A 76 -1.83 9.11 -2.48
N ASP A 77 -1.72 9.42 -1.18
CA ASP A 77 -2.62 10.32 -0.48
C ASP A 77 -2.18 11.77 -0.71
N VAL A 78 -2.30 12.23 -1.95
CA VAL A 78 -1.88 13.56 -2.41
C VAL A 78 -2.66 14.72 -1.74
N ALA A 79 -3.77 14.41 -1.11
CA ALA A 79 -4.58 15.37 -0.35
C ALA A 79 -4.02 15.55 1.08
N ARG A 80 -3.60 14.47 1.73
CA ARG A 80 -3.02 14.50 3.10
C ARG A 80 -1.86 13.50 3.23
N PRO A 81 -0.71 13.78 2.60
CA PRO A 81 0.45 12.89 2.66
C PRO A 81 0.90 12.70 4.11
N SER A 82 1.18 11.46 4.50
CA SER A 82 1.52 11.14 5.90
C SER A 82 2.71 10.20 6.02
N VAL A 83 3.05 9.46 4.96
CA VAL A 83 4.17 8.50 4.95
C VAL A 83 5.53 9.15 5.19
N PRO A 84 5.85 10.35 4.65
CA PRO A 84 7.13 10.99 4.92
C PRO A 84 7.40 11.20 6.42
N HIS A 85 6.36 11.48 7.22
CA HIS A 85 6.49 11.62 8.66
C HIS A 85 6.85 10.29 9.34
N PHE A 86 6.25 9.17 8.91
CA PHE A 86 6.57 7.84 9.43
C PHE A 86 8.01 7.42 9.12
N LEU A 87 8.54 7.84 7.98
CA LEU A 87 9.90 7.50 7.53
C LEU A 87 10.97 8.51 7.96
N GLY A 88 10.58 9.64 8.56
CA GLY A 88 11.50 10.73 8.90
C GLY A 88 12.11 11.43 7.67
N LEU A 89 11.44 11.35 6.52
CA LEU A 89 11.90 11.91 5.25
C LEU A 89 11.30 13.30 5.01
N LYS A 90 12.07 14.17 4.36
CA LYS A 90 11.60 15.48 3.86
C LYS A 90 11.85 15.53 2.37
N ASN A 91 10.80 15.59 1.57
CA ASN A 91 10.90 15.87 0.14
C ASN A 91 9.58 16.43 -0.38
N ASP A 92 9.67 17.44 -1.24
CA ASP A 92 8.53 18.11 -1.85
C ASP A 92 8.26 17.61 -3.27
N THR A 93 9.19 16.83 -3.87
CA THR A 93 9.05 16.30 -5.23
C THR A 93 8.71 14.82 -5.21
N GLY A 94 7.74 14.40 -6.01
CA GLY A 94 7.26 13.02 -6.01
C GLY A 94 6.31 12.69 -7.16
N LEU A 95 5.35 11.81 -6.88
CA LEU A 95 4.39 11.26 -7.85
C LEU A 95 3.72 12.36 -8.69
N MET A 96 3.20 13.40 -8.04
CA MET A 96 2.48 14.48 -8.74
C MET A 96 3.39 15.29 -9.67
N ASP A 97 4.65 15.50 -9.29
CA ASP A 97 5.60 16.25 -10.10
C ASP A 97 6.00 15.47 -11.37
N VAL A 98 6.17 14.14 -11.25
CA VAL A 98 6.42 13.25 -12.40
C VAL A 98 5.24 13.24 -13.38
N LEU A 99 4.00 13.35 -12.87
CA LEU A 99 2.81 13.43 -13.72
C LEU A 99 2.65 14.79 -14.41
N LEU A 100 3.32 15.83 -13.92
CA LEU A 100 3.22 17.21 -14.42
C LEU A 100 4.39 17.60 -15.34
N ASP A 101 5.57 17.02 -15.16
CA ASP A 101 6.77 17.31 -15.94
C ASP A 101 7.29 16.05 -16.64
N ASP A 102 7.03 15.93 -17.95
CA ASP A 102 7.46 14.80 -18.79
C ASP A 102 9.00 14.63 -18.85
N LYS A 103 9.78 15.62 -18.38
CA LYS A 103 11.25 15.53 -18.32
C LYS A 103 11.79 14.95 -17.02
N LEU A 104 10.94 14.83 -16.00
CA LEU A 104 11.32 14.34 -14.69
C LEU A 104 11.13 12.82 -14.65
N ASP A 105 12.22 12.05 -14.52
CA ASP A 105 12.14 10.59 -14.41
C ASP A 105 11.68 10.21 -12.99
N LEU A 106 10.91 9.13 -12.90
CA LEU A 106 10.58 8.48 -11.63
C LEU A 106 11.83 8.19 -10.79
N ALA A 107 12.94 7.78 -11.42
CA ALA A 107 14.19 7.47 -10.73
C ALA A 107 14.79 8.66 -9.98
N ASP A 108 14.53 9.89 -10.43
CA ASP A 108 15.07 11.12 -9.84
C ASP A 108 14.33 11.53 -8.55
N VAL A 109 13.09 11.08 -8.39
CA VAL A 109 12.24 11.43 -7.24
C VAL A 109 12.07 10.29 -6.23
N MET A 110 12.48 9.07 -6.60
CA MET A 110 12.51 7.92 -5.70
C MET A 110 13.60 8.10 -4.62
N LEU A 111 13.18 7.99 -3.37
CA LEU A 111 14.06 8.05 -2.20
C LEU A 111 14.47 6.65 -1.76
N ARG A 112 15.75 6.49 -1.44
CA ARG A 112 16.22 5.29 -0.72
C ARG A 112 15.88 5.43 0.76
N THR A 113 15.47 4.32 1.38
CA THR A 113 15.31 4.25 2.83
C THR A 113 16.56 3.66 3.48
N ASN A 114 16.56 3.49 4.79
CA ASN A 114 17.57 2.74 5.52
C ASN A 114 17.41 1.20 5.40
N ILE A 115 16.47 0.73 4.59
CA ILE A 115 16.25 -0.68 4.25
C ILE A 115 16.59 -0.82 2.76
N ASP A 116 17.61 -1.61 2.44
CA ASP A 116 18.19 -1.68 1.09
C ASP A 116 17.17 -2.06 -0.01
N SER A 117 16.26 -2.97 0.30
CA SER A 117 15.21 -3.47 -0.57
C SER A 117 13.94 -2.61 -0.56
N LEU A 118 13.91 -1.49 0.18
CA LEU A 118 12.76 -0.58 0.26
C LEU A 118 13.12 0.82 -0.24
N SER A 119 12.40 1.23 -1.27
CA SER A 119 12.40 2.59 -1.81
C SER A 119 11.06 3.27 -1.54
N PHE A 120 11.06 4.60 -1.53
CA PHE A 120 9.90 5.43 -1.25
C PHE A 120 9.70 6.48 -2.34
N LEU A 121 8.49 6.59 -2.87
CA LEU A 121 8.04 7.67 -3.75
C LEU A 121 7.10 8.59 -2.97
N PRO A 122 7.51 9.83 -2.66
CA PRO A 122 6.63 10.82 -2.03
C PRO A 122 5.44 11.17 -2.93
N ALA A 123 4.38 11.73 -2.33
CA ALA A 123 3.25 12.27 -3.09
C ALA A 123 3.65 13.43 -4.01
N GLY A 124 4.63 14.24 -3.59
CA GLY A 124 5.02 15.46 -4.29
C GLY A 124 4.09 16.63 -3.99
N LYS A 125 4.19 17.70 -4.79
CA LYS A 125 3.37 18.91 -4.58
C LYS A 125 1.91 18.64 -4.95
N SER A 126 1.01 18.93 -4.00
CA SER A 126 -0.42 18.85 -4.26
C SER A 126 -0.83 19.80 -5.39
N HIS A 127 -1.77 19.37 -6.21
CA HIS A 127 -2.24 20.10 -7.38
C HIS A 127 -3.76 20.17 -7.41
N ARG A 128 -4.33 21.28 -7.88
CA ARG A 128 -5.79 21.49 -7.93
C ARG A 128 -6.54 20.47 -8.80
N HIS A 129 -5.84 19.83 -9.74
CA HIS A 129 -6.37 18.82 -10.65
C HIS A 129 -5.85 17.41 -10.31
N ALA A 130 -5.68 17.10 -9.02
CA ALA A 130 -5.12 15.83 -8.57
C ALA A 130 -5.92 14.62 -9.04
N THR A 131 -7.26 14.65 -8.91
CA THR A 131 -8.14 13.58 -9.41
C THR A 131 -7.92 13.33 -10.90
N GLU A 132 -7.89 14.38 -11.73
CA GLU A 132 -7.74 14.25 -13.18
C GLU A 132 -6.35 13.75 -13.58
N LEU A 133 -5.31 14.17 -12.85
CA LEU A 133 -3.95 13.68 -13.08
C LEU A 133 -3.82 12.20 -12.74
N LEU A 134 -4.40 11.75 -11.62
CA LEU A 134 -4.44 10.33 -11.25
C LEU A 134 -5.29 9.50 -12.23
N ALA A 135 -6.33 10.09 -12.83
CA ALA A 135 -7.14 9.46 -13.87
C ALA A 135 -6.53 9.53 -15.27
N SER A 136 -5.41 10.22 -15.44
CA SER A 136 -4.85 10.53 -16.75
C SER A 136 -4.20 9.31 -17.41
N GLN A 137 -4.02 9.39 -18.72
CA GLN A 137 -3.23 8.41 -19.47
C GLN A 137 -1.76 8.43 -19.05
N SER A 138 -1.23 9.56 -18.58
CA SER A 138 0.13 9.62 -18.02
C SER A 138 0.25 8.78 -16.75
N MET A 139 -0.74 8.80 -15.86
CA MET A 139 -0.75 7.92 -14.69
C MET A 139 -0.85 6.45 -15.08
N SER A 140 -1.72 6.10 -16.04
CA SER A 140 -1.79 4.72 -16.54
C SER A 140 -0.44 4.23 -17.09
N ARG A 141 0.25 5.07 -17.89
CA ARG A 141 1.59 4.76 -18.41
C ARG A 141 2.64 4.61 -17.31
N LEU A 142 2.60 5.48 -16.30
CA LEU A 142 3.51 5.41 -15.17
C LEU A 142 3.30 4.14 -14.35
N LEU A 143 2.05 3.74 -14.09
CA LEU A 143 1.74 2.50 -13.39
C LEU A 143 2.17 1.27 -14.21
N ASP A 144 1.94 1.29 -15.51
CA ASP A 144 2.42 0.25 -16.44
C ASP A 144 3.95 0.12 -16.40
N GLU A 145 4.67 1.25 -16.43
CA GLU A 145 6.12 1.30 -16.33
C GLU A 145 6.56 0.71 -14.98
N ILE A 146 6.03 1.24 -13.87
CA ILE A 146 6.36 0.82 -12.50
C ILE A 146 6.13 -0.69 -12.31
N ALA A 147 5.02 -1.22 -12.83
CA ALA A 147 4.66 -2.64 -12.71
C ALA A 147 5.64 -3.55 -13.47
N LYS A 148 6.20 -3.08 -14.60
CA LYS A 148 7.01 -3.90 -15.52
C LYS A 148 8.51 -3.65 -15.39
N ARG A 149 8.94 -2.53 -14.79
CA ARG A 149 10.35 -2.10 -14.74
C ARG A 149 11.24 -3.09 -13.99
N TYR A 150 10.73 -3.79 -12.98
CA TYR A 150 11.48 -4.75 -12.18
C TYR A 150 10.64 -6.01 -11.93
N PRO A 151 11.13 -7.21 -12.32
CA PRO A 151 10.35 -8.45 -12.27
C PRO A 151 10.08 -8.97 -10.87
N ASP A 152 10.87 -8.53 -9.88
CA ASP A 152 10.83 -8.91 -8.46
C ASP A 152 10.17 -7.86 -7.57
N ARG A 153 9.70 -6.74 -8.15
CA ARG A 153 9.22 -5.60 -7.38
C ARG A 153 7.73 -5.70 -7.05
N ILE A 154 7.42 -5.49 -5.77
CA ILE A 154 6.09 -5.18 -5.28
C ILE A 154 5.97 -3.67 -5.02
N VAL A 155 4.84 -3.09 -5.37
CA VAL A 155 4.59 -1.65 -5.20
C VAL A 155 3.36 -1.46 -4.32
N ILE A 156 3.53 -0.74 -3.22
CA ILE A 156 2.48 -0.50 -2.23
C ILE A 156 2.10 0.97 -2.29
N PHE A 157 0.84 1.25 -2.56
CA PHE A 157 0.30 2.61 -2.59
C PHE A 157 -0.48 2.87 -1.29
N ASP A 158 0.00 3.77 -0.43
CA ASP A 158 -0.84 4.36 0.63
C ASP A 158 -1.77 5.38 -0.02
N SER A 159 -3.08 5.13 0.02
CA SER A 159 -4.07 5.92 -0.70
C SER A 159 -5.04 6.62 0.27
N PRO A 160 -5.81 7.64 -0.17
CA PRO A 160 -6.80 8.26 0.71
C PRO A 160 -8.00 7.34 0.99
N PRO A 161 -8.83 7.62 2.02
CA PRO A 161 -9.99 6.80 2.34
C PRO A 161 -11.08 6.86 1.25
N VAL A 162 -11.60 5.70 0.83
CA VAL A 162 -12.47 5.57 -0.35
C VAL A 162 -13.76 6.37 -0.26
N LEU A 163 -14.36 6.52 0.93
CA LEU A 163 -15.64 7.24 1.08
C LEU A 163 -15.49 8.77 1.09
N LEU A 164 -14.26 9.30 1.12
CA LEU A 164 -14.01 10.73 1.17
C LEU A 164 -13.53 11.32 -0.15
N THR A 165 -12.93 10.51 -1.02
CA THR A 165 -12.15 11.01 -2.17
C THR A 165 -12.44 10.22 -3.42
N THR A 166 -12.57 10.91 -4.55
CA THR A 166 -12.73 10.29 -5.88
C THR A 166 -11.42 9.67 -6.37
N GLU A 167 -10.28 10.24 -5.95
CA GLU A 167 -8.91 9.81 -6.24
C GLU A 167 -8.71 8.32 -5.94
N SER A 168 -9.16 7.86 -4.77
CA SER A 168 -9.00 6.46 -4.35
C SER A 168 -9.70 5.49 -5.28
N ARG A 169 -10.88 5.85 -5.81
CA ARG A 169 -11.63 4.98 -6.72
C ARG A 169 -10.95 4.87 -8.09
N VAL A 170 -10.43 5.99 -8.58
CA VAL A 170 -9.65 6.04 -9.81
C VAL A 170 -8.41 5.18 -9.68
N LEU A 171 -7.61 5.39 -8.62
CA LEU A 171 -6.43 4.58 -8.32
C LEU A 171 -6.78 3.10 -8.22
N ALA A 172 -7.82 2.74 -7.46
CA ALA A 172 -8.25 1.36 -7.27
C ALA A 172 -8.50 0.60 -8.58
N SER A 173 -9.04 1.27 -9.60
CA SER A 173 -9.33 0.65 -10.91
C SER A 173 -8.07 0.28 -11.71
N GLN A 174 -6.90 0.78 -11.31
CA GLN A 174 -5.62 0.54 -11.99
C GLN A 174 -4.73 -0.45 -11.21
N MET A 175 -5.19 -0.94 -10.06
CA MET A 175 -4.42 -1.76 -9.12
C MET A 175 -4.83 -3.23 -9.24
N GLY A 176 -3.86 -4.14 -9.19
CA GLY A 176 -4.16 -5.57 -9.25
C GLY A 176 -4.64 -6.15 -7.91
N GLN A 177 -4.30 -5.48 -6.80
CA GLN A 177 -4.71 -5.89 -5.45
C GLN A 177 -5.10 -4.68 -4.60
N ILE A 178 -6.07 -4.87 -3.70
CA ILE A 178 -6.48 -3.88 -2.70
C ILE A 178 -6.46 -4.51 -1.32
N VAL A 179 -5.80 -3.85 -0.38
CA VAL A 179 -5.88 -4.13 1.06
C VAL A 179 -6.74 -3.04 1.70
N MET A 180 -7.94 -3.42 2.13
CA MET A 180 -8.85 -2.53 2.84
C MET A 180 -8.65 -2.68 4.35
N VAL A 181 -8.13 -1.62 4.97
CA VAL A 181 -7.96 -1.53 6.42
C VAL A 181 -9.30 -1.21 7.09
N VAL A 182 -9.64 -1.99 8.11
CA VAL A 182 -10.86 -1.89 8.90
C VAL A 182 -10.46 -1.70 10.37
N GLU A 183 -10.83 -0.58 10.98
CA GLU A 183 -10.54 -0.31 12.38
C GLU A 183 -11.45 -1.14 13.29
N ALA A 184 -10.81 -1.89 14.20
CA ALA A 184 -11.48 -2.75 15.13
C ALA A 184 -12.49 -1.99 15.99
N GLU A 185 -13.65 -2.60 16.17
CA GLU A 185 -14.75 -2.12 17.03
C GLU A 185 -15.32 -0.74 16.66
N LYS A 186 -14.82 -0.10 15.59
CA LYS A 186 -15.20 1.27 15.22
C LYS A 186 -15.69 1.39 13.78
N THR A 187 -15.03 0.73 12.82
CA THR A 187 -15.49 0.74 11.43
C THR A 187 -16.77 -0.08 11.32
N THR A 188 -17.86 0.57 10.87
CA THR A 188 -19.15 -0.11 10.75
C THR A 188 -19.17 -1.04 9.53
N GLN A 189 -19.92 -2.15 9.61
CA GLN A 189 -20.16 -3.00 8.44
C GLN A 189 -20.80 -2.24 7.28
N HIS A 190 -21.60 -1.20 7.57
CA HIS A 190 -22.19 -0.35 6.55
C HIS A 190 -21.11 0.39 5.74
N ALA A 191 -20.11 0.98 6.42
CA ALA A 191 -18.99 1.64 5.77
C ALA A 191 -18.17 0.65 4.93
N VAL A 192 -17.88 -0.55 5.45
CA VAL A 192 -17.19 -1.59 4.69
C VAL A 192 -17.95 -1.96 3.42
N LYS A 193 -19.25 -2.26 3.54
CA LYS A 193 -20.10 -2.58 2.39
C LYS A 193 -20.21 -1.43 1.39
N ALA A 194 -20.20 -0.18 1.85
CA ALA A 194 -20.20 0.98 0.97
C ALA A 194 -18.91 1.07 0.13
N VAL A 195 -17.75 0.85 0.74
CA VAL A 195 -16.46 0.79 0.02
C VAL A 195 -16.46 -0.35 -1.00
N LEU A 196 -16.84 -1.57 -0.60
CA LEU A 196 -16.86 -2.72 -1.51
C LEU A 196 -17.77 -2.48 -2.72
N ARG A 197 -18.92 -1.82 -2.53
CA ARG A 197 -19.79 -1.42 -3.65
C ARG A 197 -19.14 -0.39 -4.58
N GLN A 198 -18.33 0.53 -4.04
CA GLN A 198 -17.65 1.55 -4.85
C GLN A 198 -16.44 1.01 -5.62
N LEU A 199 -15.75 0.00 -5.07
CA LEU A 199 -14.58 -0.65 -5.69
C LEU A 199 -14.94 -1.73 -6.71
N GLY A 200 -16.15 -2.29 -6.64
CA GLY A 200 -16.66 -3.29 -7.58
C GLY A 200 -16.18 -4.72 -7.28
N ALA A 201 -16.79 -5.70 -7.95
CA ALA A 201 -16.59 -7.13 -7.69
C ALA A 201 -15.35 -7.74 -8.38
N SER A 202 -14.76 -7.05 -9.35
CA SER A 202 -13.65 -7.53 -10.19
C SER A 202 -12.27 -7.36 -9.54
N THR A 203 -12.22 -6.81 -8.32
CA THR A 203 -10.98 -6.39 -7.69
C THR A 203 -10.56 -7.38 -6.61
N ASN A 204 -9.28 -7.76 -6.58
CA ASN A 204 -8.73 -8.64 -5.54
C ASN A 204 -8.63 -7.88 -4.21
N ILE A 205 -9.72 -7.86 -3.44
CA ILE A 205 -9.80 -7.13 -2.17
C ILE A 205 -9.54 -8.08 -1.00
N SER A 206 -8.58 -7.73 -0.14
CA SER A 206 -8.32 -8.38 1.14
C SER A 206 -8.63 -7.41 2.27
N LEU A 207 -9.26 -7.89 3.34
CA LEU A 207 -9.56 -7.06 4.52
C LEU A 207 -8.44 -7.22 5.56
N LEU A 208 -7.96 -6.11 6.11
CA LEU A 208 -6.99 -6.07 7.19
C LEU A 208 -7.64 -5.44 8.42
N TYR A 209 -7.89 -6.27 9.44
CA TYR A 209 -8.48 -5.83 10.70
C TYR A 209 -7.39 -5.20 11.59
N ASN A 210 -7.49 -3.90 11.83
CA ASN A 210 -6.44 -3.11 12.48
C ASN A 210 -6.89 -2.59 13.86
N LYS A 211 -5.92 -2.31 14.74
CA LYS A 211 -6.14 -1.88 16.13
C LYS A 211 -6.99 -2.85 16.96
N SER A 212 -7.00 -4.13 16.58
CA SER A 212 -7.60 -5.16 17.42
C SER A 212 -6.91 -5.16 18.78
N ARG A 213 -7.71 -5.28 19.83
CA ARG A 213 -7.19 -5.61 21.15
C ARG A 213 -6.96 -7.11 21.17
N GLY A 214 -5.82 -7.56 21.67
CA GLY A 214 -5.59 -8.99 21.88
C GLY A 214 -6.72 -9.55 22.73
N PHE A 215 -7.30 -10.66 22.30
CA PHE A 215 -8.19 -11.42 23.17
C PHE A 215 -7.33 -11.90 24.35
N SER A 216 -7.81 -11.72 25.58
CA SER A 216 -7.17 -12.18 26.82
C SER A 216 -7.18 -13.71 26.92
N GLY A 217 -6.50 -14.37 25.99
CA GLY A 217 -6.34 -15.82 25.83
C GLY A 217 -5.10 -16.21 25.02
N GLU A 218 -4.29 -15.24 24.56
CA GLU A 218 -3.05 -15.46 23.79
C GLU A 218 -1.87 -16.04 24.59
N GLU A 219 -2.05 -16.38 25.88
CA GLU A 219 -1.11 -17.25 26.60
C GLU A 219 -1.03 -18.66 25.98
N TYR A 220 -1.97 -19.06 25.12
CA TYR A 220 -2.00 -20.41 24.53
C TYR A 220 -1.05 -20.64 23.34
N TYR A 221 -0.62 -19.60 22.62
CA TYR A 221 0.29 -19.75 21.48
C TYR A 221 1.78 -19.60 21.86
N GLY A 222 2.08 -19.07 23.05
CA GLY A 222 3.45 -18.93 23.56
C GLY A 222 4.12 -20.23 24.01
N ARG A 223 3.42 -21.38 23.97
CA ARG A 223 3.90 -22.66 24.54
C ARG A 223 4.48 -23.66 23.55
N TYR A 224 4.51 -23.37 22.25
CA TYR A 224 5.09 -24.27 21.25
C TYR A 224 6.58 -24.03 20.94
N TYR A 225 7.18 -22.99 21.53
CA TYR A 225 8.59 -22.63 21.33
C TYR A 225 9.33 -22.36 22.65
N ASN A 226 9.07 -23.15 23.68
CA ASN A 226 9.95 -23.28 24.85
C ASN A 226 10.32 -24.75 25.06
#